data_AF-A0A938IB93-F1
#
_entry.id   AF-A0A938IB93-F1
#
_cell.length_a   1.000
_cell.length_b   1.000
_cell.length_c   1.000
_cell.angle_alpha   90.00
_cell.angle_beta   90.00
_cell.angle_gamma   90.00
#
_symmetry.space_group_name_H-M   'P 1'
#
loop_
_entity.id
_entity.type
_entity.pdbx_description
1 polymer ?
#
loop_
_entity_poly.entity_id
_entity_poly.type
_entity_poly.pdbx_seq_one_letter_code
_entity_poly.pdbx_strand_id
1 'polypeptide(L)'
;MRTRLHPRRTNARLGFTLAEVAVTVVIVGAALTLCMQALNTAKITAVQTRNLKLARELGLFKLGEIESGIYLEEIDSDSTLADSFAEQGYPDFGWEVMLGDDTFVERDPNSPHDSWSAKFEKERDEKEDADEEAEQPYERVKVRVTFRQIANFKSEVVLERWVPWAQVHKTEEAATDSNTGSNAAGGAIGPNQGAGSSPKK
;
A
#
# COMPACT_ATOMS: atom_id res chain seq x y z
N MET A 1 -45.14 -29.56 85.46
CA MET A 1 -44.17 -29.81 84.37
C MET A 1 -44.92 -29.76 83.03
N ARG A 2 -44.58 -28.83 82.13
CA ARG A 2 -45.12 -28.76 80.77
C ARG A 2 -43.96 -28.76 79.79
N THR A 3 -43.78 -29.87 79.07
CA THR A 3 -42.79 -30.04 78.02
C THR A 3 -43.23 -29.27 76.78
N ARG A 4 -42.51 -28.20 76.42
CA ARG A 4 -42.73 -27.49 75.15
C ARG A 4 -42.04 -28.26 74.02
N LEU A 5 -42.82 -28.90 73.16
CA LEU A 5 -42.33 -29.42 71.89
C LEU A 5 -42.06 -28.23 70.95
N HIS A 6 -40.80 -28.05 70.56
CA HIS A 6 -40.43 -27.08 69.54
C HIS A 6 -40.88 -27.62 68.16
N PRO A 7 -41.65 -26.86 67.37
CA PRO A 7 -41.97 -27.26 66.00
C PRO A 7 -40.68 -27.21 65.18
N ARG A 8 -40.25 -28.38 64.70
CA ARG A 8 -39.14 -28.52 63.76
C ARG A 8 -39.58 -27.89 62.44
N ARG A 9 -39.05 -26.70 62.11
CA ARG A 9 -39.24 -26.10 60.79
C ARG A 9 -38.65 -27.05 59.74
N THR A 10 -39.51 -27.72 59.00
CA THR A 10 -39.13 -28.42 57.78
C THR A 10 -38.82 -27.38 56.73
N ASN A 11 -37.54 -27.24 56.37
CA ASN A 11 -37.14 -26.46 55.20
C ASN A 11 -37.80 -27.09 53.98
N ALA A 12 -38.87 -26.47 53.47
CA ALA A 12 -39.46 -26.86 52.21
C ALA A 12 -38.38 -26.72 51.14
N ARG A 13 -38.05 -27.82 50.46
CA ARG A 13 -37.20 -27.79 49.27
C ARG A 13 -38.00 -27.07 48.18
N LEU A 14 -37.80 -25.77 48.05
CA LEU A 14 -38.33 -24.98 46.96
C LEU A 14 -37.55 -25.39 45.70
N GLY A 15 -38.18 -26.20 44.86
CA GLY A 15 -37.68 -26.52 43.53
C GLY A 15 -37.98 -25.40 42.54
N PHE A 16 -37.21 -25.33 41.45
CA PHE A 16 -37.47 -24.40 40.36
C PHE A 16 -38.69 -24.85 39.54
N THR A 17 -39.53 -23.89 39.15
CA THR A 17 -40.63 -24.20 38.23
C THR A 17 -40.09 -24.36 36.81
N LEU A 18 -40.75 -25.19 35.99
CA LEU A 18 -40.36 -25.34 34.58
C LEU A 18 -40.38 -24.01 33.83
N ALA A 19 -41.34 -23.13 34.16
CA ALA A 19 -41.43 -21.79 33.59
C ALA A 19 -40.23 -20.91 33.97
N GLU A 20 -39.79 -20.94 35.22
CA GLU A 20 -38.62 -20.19 35.69
C GLU A 20 -37.34 -20.68 35.01
N VAL A 21 -37.15 -22.00 34.90
CA VAL A 21 -36.01 -22.56 34.16
C VAL A 21 -36.07 -22.15 32.68
N ALA A 22 -37.24 -22.23 32.04
CA ALA A 22 -37.39 -21.83 30.65
C ALA A 22 -37.04 -20.35 30.43
N VAL A 23 -37.50 -19.45 31.30
CA VAL A 23 -37.17 -18.02 31.22
C VAL A 23 -35.67 -17.78 31.42
N THR A 24 -35.03 -18.44 32.40
CA THR A 24 -33.58 -18.28 32.60
C THR A 24 -32.77 -18.74 31.40
N VAL A 25 -33.14 -19.86 30.77
CA VAL A 25 -32.47 -20.35 29.55
C VAL A 25 -32.66 -19.37 28.39
N VAL A 26 -33.84 -18.77 28.24
CA VAL A 26 -34.09 -17.74 27.21
C VAL A 26 -33.23 -16.49 27.46
N ILE A 27 -33.17 -16.01 28.70
CA ILE A 27 -32.35 -14.83 29.05
C ILE A 27 -30.87 -15.11 28.78
N VAL A 28 -30.36 -16.28 29.21
CA VAL A 28 -28.97 -16.67 28.97
C VAL A 28 -28.70 -16.84 27.47
N GLY A 29 -29.62 -17.46 26.72
CA GLY A 29 -29.53 -17.60 25.28
C GLY A 29 -29.46 -16.26 24.55
N ALA A 30 -30.33 -15.31 24.92
CA ALA A 30 -30.31 -13.95 24.40
C ALA A 30 -29.00 -13.23 24.73
N ALA A 31 -28.53 -13.32 25.99
CA ALA A 31 -27.28 -12.72 26.43
C ALA A 31 -26.07 -13.27 25.65
N LEU A 32 -25.97 -14.59 25.49
CA LEU A 32 -24.91 -15.23 24.71
C LEU A 32 -24.92 -14.78 23.24
N THR A 33 -26.11 -14.66 22.65
CA THR A 33 -26.25 -14.21 21.26
C THR A 33 -25.77 -12.77 21.09
N LEU A 34 -26.13 -11.87 22.01
CA LEU A 34 -25.66 -10.48 22.01
C LEU A 34 -24.14 -10.40 22.22
N CYS A 35 -23.57 -11.21 23.11
CA CYS A 35 -22.12 -11.27 23.30
C CYS A 35 -21.40 -11.73 22.03
N MET A 36 -21.93 -12.72 21.31
CA MET A 36 -21.33 -13.20 20.06
C MET A 36 -21.38 -12.16 18.94
N GLN A 37 -22.49 -11.41 18.85
CA GLN A 37 -22.59 -10.27 17.93
C GLN A 37 -21.57 -9.18 18.27
N ALA A 38 -21.46 -8.81 19.55
CA ALA A 38 -20.50 -7.80 20.00
C ALA A 38 -19.04 -8.23 19.73
N LEU A 39 -18.72 -9.50 19.95
CA LEU A 39 -17.38 -10.04 19.68
C LEU A 39 -17.02 -10.00 18.19
N ASN A 40 -17.96 -10.38 17.32
CA ASN A 40 -17.73 -10.36 15.88
C ASN A 40 -17.51 -8.93 15.37
N THR A 41 -18.31 -7.97 15.84
CA THR A 41 -18.10 -6.56 15.52
C THR A 41 -16.76 -6.06 16.01
N ALA A 42 -16.37 -6.39 17.25
CA ALA A 42 -15.07 -5.99 17.79
C ALA A 42 -13.89 -6.54 16.98
N LYS A 43 -13.97 -7.79 16.51
CA LYS A 43 -12.93 -8.40 15.66
C LYS A 43 -12.80 -7.67 14.33
N ILE A 44 -13.91 -7.39 13.66
CA ILE A 44 -13.92 -6.69 12.37
C ILE A 44 -13.28 -5.31 12.52
N THR A 45 -13.70 -4.54 13.54
CA THR A 45 -13.16 -3.20 13.79
C THR A 45 -11.68 -3.22 14.17
N ALA A 46 -11.23 -4.22 14.92
CA ALA A 46 -9.83 -4.38 15.29
C ALA A 46 -8.95 -4.65 14.06
N VAL A 47 -9.38 -5.55 13.17
CA VAL A 47 -8.65 -5.83 11.92
C VAL A 47 -8.61 -4.58 11.04
N GLN A 48 -9.73 -3.86 10.91
CA GLN A 48 -9.77 -2.63 10.14
C GLN A 48 -8.80 -1.57 10.67
N THR A 49 -8.76 -1.38 11.99
CA THR A 49 -7.85 -0.42 12.62
C THR A 49 -6.39 -0.81 12.41
N ARG A 50 -6.09 -2.11 12.47
CA ARG A 50 -4.77 -2.66 12.17
C ARG A 50 -4.38 -2.38 10.71
N ASN A 51 -5.27 -2.66 9.77
CA ASN A 51 -4.99 -2.48 8.34
C ASN A 51 -4.77 -1.01 7.99
N LEU A 52 -5.56 -0.09 8.56
CA LEU A 52 -5.34 1.35 8.35
C LEU A 52 -3.98 1.84 8.89
N LYS A 53 -3.54 1.32 10.03
CA LYS A 53 -2.23 1.65 10.58
C LYS A 53 -1.10 1.12 9.70
N LEU A 54 -1.19 -0.14 9.30
CA LEU A 54 -0.21 -0.75 8.40
C LEU A 54 -0.17 -0.03 7.04
N ALA A 55 -1.33 0.28 6.45
CA ALA A 55 -1.41 1.03 5.20
C ALA A 55 -0.74 2.41 5.31
N ARG A 56 -0.91 3.12 6.44
CA ARG A 56 -0.22 4.38 6.69
C ARG A 56 1.30 4.19 6.83
N GLU A 57 1.76 3.19 7.58
CA GLU A 57 3.19 2.92 7.74
C GLU A 57 3.85 2.55 6.41
N LEU A 58 3.22 1.67 5.62
CA LEU A 58 3.68 1.27 4.29
C LEU A 58 3.67 2.44 3.30
N GLY A 59 2.64 3.28 3.33
CA GLY A 59 2.58 4.48 2.50
C GLY A 59 3.67 5.50 2.84
N LEU A 60 3.95 5.71 4.13
CA LEU A 60 5.05 6.58 4.57
C LEU A 60 6.41 6.00 4.18
N PHE A 61 6.58 4.68 4.29
CA PHE A 61 7.78 3.99 3.83
C PHE A 61 8.01 4.24 2.33
N LYS A 62 6.99 3.99 1.50
CA LYS A 62 7.06 4.17 0.05
C LYS A 62 7.33 5.62 -0.35
N LEU A 63 6.70 6.57 0.34
CA LEU A 63 6.93 7.99 0.14
C LEU A 63 8.39 8.38 0.47
N GLY A 64 8.97 7.79 1.52
CA GLY A 64 10.39 7.96 1.83
C GLY A 64 11.31 7.37 0.75
N GLU A 65 10.94 6.25 0.15
CA GLU A 65 11.70 5.69 -0.99
C GLU A 65 11.63 6.61 -2.22
N ILE A 66 10.47 7.21 -2.50
CA ILE A 66 10.31 8.18 -3.61
C ILE A 66 11.17 9.43 -3.34
N GLU A 67 11.14 9.97 -2.11
CA GLU A 67 11.99 11.11 -1.70
C GLU A 67 13.49 10.82 -1.77
N SER A 68 13.88 9.56 -1.73
CA SER A 68 15.28 9.17 -1.89
C SER A 68 15.74 9.13 -3.35
N GLY A 69 14.83 9.30 -4.31
CA GLY A 69 15.14 9.30 -5.74
C GLY A 69 15.44 7.92 -6.32
N ILE A 70 15.12 6.83 -5.61
CA ILE A 70 15.36 5.45 -6.10
C ILE A 70 14.45 5.11 -7.29
N TYR A 71 13.23 5.65 -7.30
CA TYR A 71 12.21 5.36 -8.32
C TYR A 71 12.21 6.34 -9.50
N LEU A 72 13.26 7.16 -9.64
CA LEU A 72 13.34 8.24 -10.62
C LEU A 72 13.30 7.71 -12.07
N GLU A 73 13.82 6.51 -12.33
CA GLU A 73 13.76 5.88 -13.66
C GLU A 73 12.38 5.32 -14.01
N GLU A 74 11.65 4.80 -13.03
CA GLU A 74 10.34 4.17 -13.25
C GLU A 74 9.22 5.21 -13.36
N ILE A 75 9.29 6.27 -12.55
CA ILE A 75 8.31 7.36 -12.52
C ILE A 75 8.35 8.20 -13.80
N ASP A 76 9.55 8.44 -14.34
CA ASP A 76 9.77 9.17 -15.59
C ASP A 76 9.23 8.41 -16.83
N SER A 77 9.12 7.07 -16.72
CA SER A 77 8.66 6.21 -17.82
C SER A 77 7.16 5.91 -17.81
N ASP A 78 6.52 5.94 -16.64
CA ASP A 78 5.11 5.61 -16.44
C ASP A 78 4.53 6.57 -15.39
N SER A 79 3.59 7.42 -15.80
CA SER A 79 2.93 8.40 -14.91
C SER A 79 2.16 7.72 -13.76
N THR A 80 1.92 6.41 -13.85
CA THR A 80 1.19 5.62 -12.85
C THR A 80 1.98 4.38 -12.41
N LEU A 81 2.83 4.54 -11.40
CA LEU A 81 3.57 3.42 -10.82
C LEU A 81 2.70 2.69 -9.78
N ALA A 82 2.38 1.42 -10.03
CA ALA A 82 1.56 0.60 -9.14
C ALA A 82 2.10 -0.82 -9.00
N ASP A 83 2.17 -1.30 -7.75
CA ASP A 83 2.58 -2.67 -7.43
C ASP A 83 2.01 -3.11 -6.06
N SER A 84 2.44 -4.25 -5.54
CA SER A 84 2.08 -4.83 -4.26
C SER A 84 3.22 -4.72 -3.24
N PHE A 85 2.90 -4.79 -1.95
CA PHE A 85 3.89 -4.92 -0.87
C PHE A 85 4.26 -6.39 -0.60
N ALA A 86 4.17 -7.26 -1.61
CA ALA A 86 4.48 -8.67 -1.46
C ALA A 86 5.92 -8.92 -1.02
N GLU A 87 6.87 -8.12 -1.53
CA GLU A 87 8.29 -8.21 -1.18
C GLU A 87 8.57 -7.87 0.29
N GLN A 88 7.79 -6.97 0.87
CA GLN A 88 7.89 -6.56 2.27
C GLN A 88 7.07 -7.48 3.20
N GLY A 89 6.50 -8.56 2.66
CA GLY A 89 5.72 -9.55 3.41
C GLY A 89 4.24 -9.22 3.59
N TYR A 90 3.72 -8.23 2.85
CA TYR A 90 2.33 -7.77 2.90
C TYR A 90 1.63 -7.91 1.54
N PRO A 91 1.38 -9.14 1.05
CA PRO A 91 0.78 -9.37 -0.28
C PRO A 91 -0.67 -8.88 -0.40
N ASP A 92 -1.38 -8.72 0.72
CA ASP A 92 -2.76 -8.22 0.75
C ASP A 92 -2.85 -6.69 0.59
N PHE A 93 -1.71 -6.00 0.46
CA PHE A 93 -1.62 -4.55 0.33
C PHE A 93 -1.02 -4.18 -1.04
N GLY A 94 -1.72 -3.31 -1.77
CA GLY A 94 -1.26 -2.70 -3.02
C GLY A 94 -0.90 -1.23 -2.82
N TRP A 95 -0.06 -0.69 -3.68
CA TRP A 95 0.25 0.74 -3.73
C TRP A 95 0.20 1.27 -5.15
N GLU A 96 -0.07 2.56 -5.25
CA GLU A 96 -0.12 3.33 -6.49
C GLU A 96 0.36 4.75 -6.23
N VAL A 97 1.21 5.25 -7.13
CA VAL A 97 1.77 6.59 -7.10
C VAL A 97 1.19 7.41 -8.23
N MET A 98 0.83 8.65 -7.92
CA MET A 98 0.45 9.66 -8.90
C MET A 98 1.21 10.94 -8.62
N LEU A 99 1.58 11.63 -9.70
CA LEU A 99 2.29 12.90 -9.67
C LEU A 99 1.37 14.09 -9.96
N GLY A 100 1.68 15.24 -9.36
CA GLY A 100 1.03 16.51 -9.66
C GLY A 100 -0.45 16.61 -9.30
N ASP A 101 -1.24 17.05 -10.27
CA ASP A 101 -2.69 17.25 -10.17
C ASP A 101 -3.51 16.03 -10.58
N ASP A 102 -2.84 14.93 -10.95
CA ASP A 102 -3.51 13.67 -11.25
C ASP A 102 -4.41 13.21 -10.10
N THR A 103 -5.56 12.69 -10.47
CA THR A 103 -6.56 12.17 -9.56
C THR A 103 -6.64 10.67 -9.68
N PHE A 104 -6.70 10.00 -8.54
CA PHE A 104 -6.94 8.57 -8.51
C PHE A 104 -8.31 8.27 -9.14
N VAL A 105 -8.33 7.50 -10.22
CA VAL A 105 -9.59 6.98 -10.76
C VAL A 105 -10.21 6.08 -9.68
N GLU A 106 -11.49 6.32 -9.36
CA GLU A 106 -12.26 5.45 -8.49
C GLU A 106 -12.36 4.07 -9.15
N ARG A 107 -11.63 3.10 -8.60
CA ARG A 107 -11.59 1.75 -9.14
C ARG A 107 -12.85 1.01 -8.70
N ASP A 108 -13.65 0.54 -9.67
CA ASP A 108 -14.80 -0.33 -9.38
C ASP A 108 -14.30 -1.57 -8.60
N PRO A 109 -14.83 -1.87 -7.41
CA PRO A 109 -14.43 -3.04 -6.61
C PRO A 109 -14.67 -4.38 -7.30
N ASN A 110 -15.40 -4.41 -8.43
CA ASN A 110 -15.62 -5.59 -9.26
C ASN A 110 -14.75 -5.63 -10.53
N SER A 111 -13.87 -4.64 -10.72
CA SER A 111 -12.92 -4.60 -11.83
C SER A 111 -11.80 -5.62 -11.61
N PRO A 112 -11.38 -6.38 -12.65
CA PRO A 112 -10.22 -7.24 -12.57
C PRO A 112 -9.00 -6.50 -12.01
N HIS A 113 -8.19 -7.18 -11.21
CA HIS A 113 -6.90 -6.67 -10.69
C HIS A 113 -5.88 -6.33 -11.78
N ASP A 114 -6.26 -6.44 -13.06
CA ASP A 114 -5.41 -6.17 -14.20
C ASP A 114 -5.15 -4.66 -14.32
N SER A 115 -3.96 -4.23 -13.88
CA SER A 115 -3.45 -2.87 -14.07
C SER A 115 -3.12 -2.57 -15.53
N TRP A 116 -3.22 -3.55 -16.44
CA TRP A 116 -2.89 -3.35 -17.85
C TRP A 116 -4.05 -2.78 -18.68
N SER A 117 -5.30 -3.13 -18.37
CA SER A 117 -6.46 -2.65 -19.15
C SER A 117 -6.83 -1.20 -18.85
N ALA A 118 -6.61 -0.74 -17.62
CA ALA A 118 -6.81 0.67 -17.25
C ALA A 118 -5.80 1.61 -17.93
N LYS A 119 -4.61 1.11 -18.29
CA LYS A 119 -3.57 1.86 -19.02
C LYS A 119 -4.04 2.26 -20.43
N PHE A 120 -4.72 1.37 -21.14
CA PHE A 120 -5.19 1.64 -22.50
C PHE A 120 -6.32 2.67 -22.58
N GLU A 121 -7.13 2.82 -21.52
CA GLU A 121 -8.15 3.87 -21.46
C GLU A 121 -7.54 5.25 -21.15
N LYS A 122 -6.56 5.35 -20.24
CA LYS A 122 -5.87 6.62 -19.93
C LYS A 122 -5.00 7.12 -21.08
N GLU A 123 -4.24 6.23 -21.74
CA GLU A 123 -3.40 6.58 -22.90
C GLU A 123 -4.19 7.14 -24.10
N ARG A 124 -5.49 6.84 -24.17
CA ARG A 124 -6.36 7.36 -25.23
C ARG A 124 -6.81 8.79 -24.97
N ASP A 125 -6.93 9.19 -23.71
CA ASP A 125 -7.39 10.52 -23.29
C ASP A 125 -6.22 11.50 -23.10
N GLU A 126 -5.02 11.04 -22.70
CA GLU A 126 -3.82 11.89 -22.50
C GLU A 126 -3.14 12.36 -23.81
N LYS A 127 -3.54 11.83 -24.96
CA LYS A 127 -2.91 12.17 -26.25
C LYS A 127 -3.28 13.56 -26.79
N GLU A 128 -4.15 14.31 -26.09
CA GLU A 128 -4.60 15.64 -26.52
C GLU A 128 -3.90 16.81 -25.79
N ASP A 129 -3.22 16.61 -24.65
CA ASP A 129 -2.62 17.69 -23.82
C ASP A 129 -1.14 17.43 -23.45
N ALA A 130 -0.27 17.26 -24.45
CA ALA A 130 1.19 17.23 -24.23
C ALA A 130 1.77 18.65 -24.20
N ASP A 131 1.40 19.45 -23.20
CA ASP A 131 2.08 20.71 -22.89
C ASP A 131 3.36 20.39 -22.10
N GLU A 132 4.51 20.89 -22.54
CA GLU A 132 5.81 20.75 -21.86
C GLU A 132 5.70 21.37 -20.44
N GLU A 133 5.59 20.54 -19.40
CA GLU A 133 5.54 21.01 -18.01
C GLU A 133 6.87 21.68 -17.63
N ALA A 134 6.81 22.99 -17.38
CA ALA A 134 7.97 23.77 -16.95
C ALA A 134 8.45 23.33 -15.56
N GLU A 135 9.77 23.25 -15.35
CA GLU A 135 10.39 22.88 -14.08
C GLU A 135 9.85 23.73 -12.91
N GLN A 136 9.22 23.08 -11.95
CA GLN A 136 8.73 23.72 -10.71
C GLN A 136 9.68 23.45 -9.55
N PRO A 137 9.64 24.23 -8.45
CA PRO A 137 10.49 23.96 -7.28
C PRO A 137 10.06 22.70 -6.49
N TYR A 138 8.75 22.40 -6.52
CA TYR A 138 8.18 21.26 -5.82
C TYR A 138 7.06 20.65 -6.65
N GLU A 139 6.90 19.35 -6.53
CA GLU A 139 5.80 18.59 -7.08
C GLU A 139 5.05 17.86 -5.98
N ARG A 140 3.74 17.70 -6.14
CA ARG A 140 2.92 16.96 -5.18
C ARG A 140 2.89 15.50 -5.57
N VAL A 141 3.42 14.64 -4.70
CA VAL A 141 3.36 13.18 -4.84
C VAL A 141 2.20 12.66 -4.01
N LYS A 142 1.33 11.86 -4.63
CA LYS A 142 0.24 11.15 -3.96
C LYS A 142 0.52 9.66 -3.98
N VAL A 143 0.50 9.02 -2.82
CA VAL A 143 0.63 7.57 -2.66
C VAL A 143 -0.68 7.02 -2.11
N ARG A 144 -1.35 6.17 -2.90
CA ARG A 144 -2.53 5.43 -2.48
C ARG A 144 -2.12 4.01 -2.11
N VAL A 145 -2.36 3.64 -0.86
CA VAL A 145 -2.23 2.26 -0.38
C VAL A 145 -3.61 1.64 -0.29
N THR A 146 -3.82 0.54 -0.99
CA THR A 146 -5.07 -0.23 -1.00
C THR A 146 -4.89 -1.53 -0.24
N PHE A 147 -5.94 -1.99 0.45
CA PHE A 147 -5.96 -3.28 1.12
C PHE A 147 -7.32 -3.95 0.94
N ARG A 148 -7.42 -5.24 1.27
CA ARG A 148 -8.68 -5.97 1.16
C ARG A 148 -9.80 -5.27 1.95
N GLN A 149 -10.90 -4.95 1.27
CA GLN A 149 -12.08 -4.37 1.90
C GLN A 149 -12.73 -5.37 2.87
N ILE A 150 -12.99 -4.90 4.09
CA ILE A 150 -13.70 -5.66 5.12
C ILE A 150 -15.04 -4.95 5.36
N ALA A 151 -16.14 -5.64 5.05
CA ALA A 151 -17.49 -5.08 5.15
C ALA A 151 -17.61 -3.73 4.38
N ASN A 152 -18.29 -2.75 4.96
CA ASN A 152 -18.52 -1.43 4.33
C ASN A 152 -17.49 -0.38 4.76
N PHE A 153 -16.31 -0.79 5.24
CA PHE A 153 -15.26 0.14 5.65
C PHE A 153 -14.38 0.55 4.46
N LYS A 154 -13.88 1.80 4.50
CA LYS A 154 -12.92 2.32 3.52
C LYS A 154 -11.64 1.48 3.53
N SER A 155 -11.19 1.04 2.36
CA SER A 155 -10.09 0.08 2.19
C SER A 155 -8.84 0.69 1.58
N GLU A 156 -8.73 2.02 1.63
CA GLU A 156 -7.61 2.77 1.07
C GLU A 156 -7.14 3.85 2.03
N VAL A 157 -5.86 4.16 1.94
CA VAL A 157 -5.21 5.30 2.60
C VAL A 157 -4.47 6.07 1.52
N VAL A 158 -4.79 7.35 1.37
CA VAL A 158 -4.07 8.26 0.48
C VAL A 158 -3.20 9.18 1.32
N LEU A 159 -1.92 9.24 0.99
CA LEU A 159 -0.95 10.14 1.59
C LEU A 159 -0.44 11.09 0.51
N GLU A 160 -0.32 12.37 0.87
CA GLU A 160 0.15 13.41 -0.04
C GLU A 160 1.34 14.12 0.59
N ARG A 161 2.37 14.41 -0.21
CA ARG A 161 3.50 15.22 0.22
C ARG A 161 4.13 15.96 -0.95
N TRP A 162 4.67 17.14 -0.63
CA TRP A 162 5.46 17.95 -1.53
C TRP A 162 6.90 17.45 -1.53
N VAL A 163 7.39 17.08 -2.71
CA VAL A 163 8.75 16.58 -2.94
C VAL A 163 9.45 17.55 -3.89
N PRO A 164 10.75 17.84 -3.71
CA PRO A 164 11.52 18.64 -4.67
C PRO A 164 11.45 18.05 -6.08
N TRP A 165 11.22 18.89 -7.08
CA TRP A 165 11.08 18.48 -8.49
C TRP A 165 12.25 17.65 -9.00
N ALA A 166 13.48 18.03 -8.66
CA ALA A 166 14.70 17.33 -9.07
C ALA A 166 14.83 15.88 -8.54
N GLN A 167 14.00 15.48 -7.57
CA GLN A 167 13.98 14.10 -7.05
C GLN A 167 12.98 13.20 -7.78
N VAL A 168 12.04 13.80 -8.51
CA VAL A 168 10.95 13.11 -9.19
C VAL A 168 11.12 13.17 -10.71
N HIS A 169 11.61 14.31 -11.21
CA HIS A 169 11.94 14.54 -12.60
C HIS A 169 13.45 14.58 -12.80
N LYS A 170 13.93 13.99 -13.90
CA LYS A 170 15.30 14.22 -14.34
C LYS A 170 15.41 15.67 -14.80
N THR A 171 16.11 16.50 -14.04
CA THR A 171 16.60 17.77 -14.56
C THR A 171 17.60 17.45 -15.69
N GLU A 172 17.41 18.02 -16.87
CA GLU A 172 18.27 17.77 -18.05
C GLU A 172 19.76 18.07 -17.76
N GLU A 173 20.06 18.87 -16.73
CA GLU A 173 21.42 19.13 -16.26
C GLU A 173 22.11 17.87 -15.67
N ALA A 174 21.38 16.91 -15.10
CA ALA A 174 21.95 15.65 -14.61
C ALA A 174 22.19 14.62 -15.72
N ALA A 175 21.51 14.75 -16.88
CA ALA A 175 21.78 13.90 -18.05
C ALA A 175 23.12 14.25 -18.73
N THR A 176 23.63 15.46 -18.52
CA THR A 176 24.86 15.95 -19.17
C THR A 176 26.14 15.60 -18.41
N ASP A 177 26.05 15.10 -17.17
CA ASP A 177 27.20 14.61 -16.38
C ASP A 177 27.39 13.09 -16.45
N SER A 178 26.58 12.39 -17.26
CA SER A 178 26.81 10.98 -17.61
C SER A 178 27.59 10.78 -18.92
N ASN A 179 28.09 11.86 -19.54
CA ASN A 179 28.86 11.78 -20.77
C ASN A 179 30.38 11.87 -20.53
N THR A 180 31.12 10.98 -21.17
CA THR A 180 32.57 11.03 -21.48
C THR A 180 33.51 10.21 -20.58
N GLY A 181 33.71 8.93 -20.95
CA GLY A 181 34.88 8.20 -20.46
C GLY A 181 34.94 6.68 -20.71
N SER A 182 34.47 6.14 -21.84
CA SER A 182 34.73 4.73 -22.18
C SER A 182 34.97 4.53 -23.67
N ASN A 183 36.23 4.72 -24.05
CA ASN A 183 36.98 4.00 -25.09
C ASN A 183 36.35 3.81 -26.48
N ALA A 184 36.54 4.81 -27.34
CA ALA A 184 36.70 4.60 -28.77
C ALA A 184 37.92 5.39 -29.29
N ALA A 185 39.11 4.82 -29.13
CA ALA A 185 40.29 5.17 -29.93
C ALA A 185 41.30 4.01 -29.91
N GLY A 186 40.90 2.86 -30.46
CA GLY A 186 41.82 1.81 -30.89
C GLY A 186 42.59 2.29 -32.12
N GLY A 187 43.56 3.17 -31.91
CA GLY A 187 44.57 3.53 -32.91
C GLY A 187 45.47 2.32 -33.16
N ALA A 188 45.11 1.52 -34.16
CA ALA A 188 45.98 0.48 -34.71
C ALA A 188 47.15 1.17 -35.42
N ILE A 189 48.24 1.35 -34.68
CA ILE A 189 49.55 1.73 -35.20
C ILE A 189 50.03 0.59 -36.10
N GLY A 190 50.05 0.86 -37.41
CA GLY A 190 50.61 -0.06 -38.40
C GLY A 190 52.11 -0.30 -38.16
N PRO A 191 52.63 -1.51 -38.40
CA PRO A 191 54.06 -1.77 -38.32
C PRO A 191 54.78 -1.07 -39.48
N ASN A 192 55.47 0.01 -39.14
CA ASN A 192 56.37 0.76 -39.99
C ASN A 192 57.55 -0.12 -40.43
N GLN A 193 57.71 -0.28 -41.75
CA GLN A 193 58.80 -1.00 -42.39
C GLN A 193 60.11 -0.23 -42.20
N GLY A 194 61.00 -0.75 -41.35
CA GLY A 194 62.37 -0.29 -41.21
C GLY A 194 63.25 -0.82 -42.33
N ALA A 195 63.39 -0.05 -43.41
CA ALA A 195 64.42 -0.24 -44.43
C ALA A 195 65.78 0.22 -43.89
N GLY A 196 66.52 -0.70 -43.26
CA GLY A 196 67.90 -0.51 -42.81
C GLY A 196 68.89 -0.92 -43.88
N SER A 197 69.35 0.07 -44.66
CA SER A 197 70.49 -0.01 -45.58
C SER A 197 71.78 -0.39 -44.83
N SER A 198 72.46 -1.46 -45.28
CA SER A 198 73.82 -1.79 -44.88
C SER A 198 74.83 -1.05 -45.76
N PRO A 199 75.85 -0.36 -45.21
CA PRO A 199 77.01 0.03 -45.98
C PRO A 199 78.10 -1.03 -45.92
N LYS A 200 78.69 -1.31 -47.09
CA LYS A 200 79.95 -2.04 -47.25
C LYS A 200 81.08 -1.33 -46.49
N LYS A 201 81.81 -2.07 -45.66
CA LYS A 201 83.26 -2.29 -45.73
C LYS A 201 83.70 -3.34 -44.73
#